data_AF-A0AAE0IG39-F1
#
_entry.id   AF-A0AAE0IG39-F1
#
_cell.length_a   1.000
_cell.length_b   1.000
_cell.length_c   1.000
_cell.angle_alpha   90.00
_cell.angle_beta   90.00
_cell.angle_gamma   90.00
#
_symmetry.space_group_name_H-M   'P 1'
#
loop_
_entity.id
_entity.type
_entity.pdbx_description
1 polymer ?
#
loop_
_entity_poly.entity_id
_entity_poly.type
_entity_poly.pdbx_seq_one_letter_code
_entity_poly.pdbx_strand_id
1 'polypeptide(L)'
;MVHFTIYTLAAIAMALGSTAAPSPATGISQTPASSFQYRFYANGNCNHNAAASSTFPRNDDGPGHGSTGGNCYSAPTGVNWQRVEIDQTFSGTNHKVITFCNINCAGSGSGLQSGTNCYTPFPGCAIGSFKVT
;
A
#
# COMPACT_ATOMS: atom_id res chain seq x y z
N MET A 1 45.28 73.57 10.36
CA MET A 1 46.21 72.42 10.19
C MET A 1 45.53 71.23 10.84
N VAL A 2 45.26 70.09 10.21
CA VAL A 2 46.00 69.33 9.19
C VAL A 2 44.99 68.67 8.23
N HIS A 3 45.39 68.52 6.96
CA HIS A 3 44.77 67.66 5.93
C HIS A 3 44.56 66.21 6.40
N PHE A 4 43.68 65.41 5.78
CA PHE A 4 44.06 64.12 5.15
C PHE A 4 42.89 63.41 4.44
N THR A 5 43.04 63.36 3.11
CA THR A 5 42.85 62.32 2.09
C THR A 5 41.84 61.15 2.23
N ILE A 6 41.22 60.92 1.06
CA ILE A 6 40.20 59.96 0.60
C ILE A 6 40.70 58.50 0.58
N TYR A 7 39.82 57.52 0.84
CA TYR A 7 39.82 56.22 0.14
C TYR A 7 38.39 55.71 -0.09
N THR A 8 37.97 55.68 -1.36
CA THR A 8 36.90 54.80 -1.85
C THR A 8 37.41 53.38 -1.94
N LEU A 9 36.69 52.39 -1.40
CA LEU A 9 36.84 50.99 -1.80
C LEU A 9 35.58 50.15 -1.56
N ALA A 10 35.15 49.54 -2.67
CA ALA A 10 34.49 48.26 -2.87
C ALA A 10 33.18 47.92 -2.12
N ALA A 11 32.12 47.86 -2.92
CA ALA A 11 30.92 47.09 -2.65
C ALA A 11 31.24 45.58 -2.60
N ILE A 12 30.70 44.89 -1.59
CA ILE A 12 30.46 43.45 -1.64
C ILE A 12 28.97 43.24 -1.38
N ALA A 13 28.26 42.87 -2.44
CA ALA A 13 26.89 42.37 -2.34
C ALA A 13 26.93 40.94 -1.78
N MET A 14 26.21 40.70 -0.68
CA MET A 14 25.78 39.35 -0.30
C MET A 14 24.29 39.41 0.03
N ALA A 15 23.56 38.50 -0.62
CA ALA A 15 22.13 38.53 -0.83
C ALA A 15 21.30 38.49 0.47
N LEU A 16 20.31 39.38 0.54
CA LEU A 16 19.16 39.28 1.44
C LEU A 16 18.15 38.31 0.83
N GLY A 17 17.71 37.33 1.61
CA GLY A 17 16.65 36.41 1.19
C GLY A 17 16.39 35.28 2.19
N SER A 18 16.17 35.60 3.46
CA SER A 18 15.57 34.68 4.42
C SER A 18 14.14 35.10 4.72
N THR A 19 13.31 34.10 5.05
CA THR A 19 11.91 34.14 5.52
C THR A 19 10.82 33.92 4.46
N ALA A 20 10.78 32.70 3.88
CA ALA A 20 9.48 32.12 3.54
C ALA A 20 8.84 31.63 4.86
N ALA A 21 7.75 32.27 5.27
CA ALA A 21 6.97 31.86 6.43
C ALA A 21 6.36 30.46 6.20
N PRO A 22 6.28 29.58 7.22
CA PRO A 22 5.48 28.38 7.11
C PRO A 22 3.99 28.77 7.13
N SER A 23 3.28 28.50 6.03
CA SER A 23 1.81 28.44 6.08
C SER A 23 1.41 27.20 6.88
N PRO A 24 0.47 27.31 7.84
CA PRO A 24 -0.16 26.14 8.44
C PRO A 24 -1.21 25.62 7.45
N ALA A 25 -0.81 24.77 6.52
CA ALA A 25 -1.78 23.98 5.78
C ALA A 25 -2.29 22.88 6.71
N THR A 26 -3.44 23.19 7.32
CA THR A 26 -4.42 22.31 7.96
C THR A 26 -4.19 20.84 7.66
N GLY A 27 -3.87 20.08 8.72
CA GLY A 27 -3.87 18.62 8.66
C GLY A 27 -5.20 18.12 8.16
N ILE A 28 -5.23 17.65 6.92
CA ILE A 28 -6.19 16.62 6.57
C ILE A 28 -5.77 15.40 7.38
N SER A 29 -6.53 15.12 8.44
CA SER A 29 -6.68 13.74 8.89
C SER A 29 -7.28 13.02 7.69
N GLN A 30 -6.40 12.51 6.85
CA GLN A 30 -6.78 11.64 5.77
C GLN A 30 -7.38 10.44 6.49
N THR A 31 -8.71 10.33 6.43
CA THR A 31 -9.40 9.10 6.82
C THR A 31 -8.57 7.96 6.27
N PRO A 32 -8.08 7.02 7.11
CA PRO A 32 -7.19 5.98 6.63
C PRO A 32 -7.87 5.34 5.43
N ALA A 33 -7.13 5.18 4.34
CA ALA A 33 -7.62 4.51 3.16
C ALA A 33 -8.33 3.23 3.60
N SER A 34 -9.59 3.04 3.19
CA SER A 34 -10.51 2.05 3.76
C SER A 34 -9.78 0.78 4.18
N SER A 35 -9.67 0.56 5.48
CA SER A 35 -8.88 -0.52 6.05
C SER A 35 -9.67 -1.81 5.96
N PHE A 36 -9.03 -2.91 5.57
CA PHE A 36 -9.64 -4.24 5.48
C PHE A 36 -8.74 -5.27 6.15
N GLN A 37 -9.32 -6.42 6.50
CA GLN A 37 -8.60 -7.60 6.93
C GLN A 37 -8.46 -8.60 5.80
N TYR A 38 -7.41 -9.40 5.79
CA TYR A 38 -7.20 -10.41 4.76
C TYR A 38 -6.57 -11.70 5.27
N ARG A 39 -6.78 -12.80 4.53
CA ARG A 39 -6.11 -14.08 4.75
C ARG A 39 -6.00 -14.88 3.45
N PHE A 40 -4.82 -15.39 3.14
CA PHE A 40 -4.59 -16.37 2.08
C PHE A 40 -4.96 -17.77 2.54
N TYR A 41 -5.47 -18.60 1.63
CA TYR A 41 -5.85 -19.98 1.90
C TYR A 41 -5.31 -20.92 0.82
N ALA A 42 -4.76 -22.06 1.24
CA ALA A 42 -4.24 -23.10 0.35
C ALA A 42 -5.31 -24.16 -0.03
N ASN A 43 -6.41 -24.24 0.70
CA ASN A 43 -7.41 -25.33 0.63
C ASN A 43 -8.57 -25.11 -0.36
N GLY A 44 -8.42 -24.19 -1.33
CA GLY A 44 -9.39 -24.00 -2.42
C GLY A 44 -10.69 -23.26 -2.06
N ASN A 45 -10.89 -22.90 -0.80
CA ASN A 45 -11.97 -22.04 -0.31
C ASN A 45 -11.47 -21.12 0.81
N CYS A 46 -12.25 -20.11 1.19
CA CYS A 46 -11.96 -19.26 2.33
C CYS A 46 -12.65 -19.83 3.58
N ASN A 47 -12.17 -20.98 4.06
CA ASN A 47 -12.76 -21.67 5.20
C ASN A 47 -12.09 -21.22 6.51
N HIS A 48 -12.84 -20.57 7.40
CA HIS A 48 -12.34 -20.06 8.68
C HIS A 48 -11.97 -21.17 9.69
N ASN A 49 -12.31 -22.43 9.40
CA ASN A 49 -11.87 -23.60 10.18
C ASN A 49 -10.63 -24.28 9.57
N ALA A 50 -9.99 -23.66 8.56
CA ALA A 50 -8.77 -24.19 7.96
C ALA A 50 -7.65 -24.31 9.00
N ALA A 51 -6.84 -25.37 8.87
CA ALA A 51 -5.68 -25.56 9.73
C ALA A 51 -4.72 -24.37 9.59
N ALA A 52 -4.09 -23.95 10.68
CA ALA A 52 -3.16 -22.81 10.70
C ALA A 52 -2.06 -22.91 9.63
N SER A 53 -1.57 -24.12 9.32
CA SER A 53 -0.57 -24.40 8.28
C SER A 53 -1.06 -24.18 6.84
N SER A 54 -2.37 -24.04 6.63
CA SER A 54 -3.00 -23.86 5.32
C SER A 54 -3.47 -22.42 5.07
N THR A 55 -3.07 -21.49 5.94
CA THR A 55 -3.48 -20.08 5.89
C THR A 55 -2.30 -19.14 6.07
N PHE A 56 -2.38 -17.95 5.48
CA PHE A 56 -1.45 -16.86 5.81
C PHE A 56 -2.15 -15.48 5.92
N PRO A 57 -1.97 -14.69 7.00
CA PRO A 57 -1.37 -15.10 8.28
C PRO A 57 -2.01 -16.38 8.81
N ARG A 58 -1.41 -17.01 9.83
CA ARG A 58 -1.93 -18.27 10.31
C ARG A 58 -3.27 -18.04 11.03
N ASN A 59 -4.16 -19.02 10.96
CA ASN A 59 -5.52 -18.88 11.49
C ASN A 59 -5.54 -18.69 13.03
N ASP A 60 -4.49 -19.13 13.72
CA ASP A 60 -4.24 -18.93 15.15
C ASP A 60 -3.66 -17.54 15.50
N ASP A 61 -3.16 -16.77 14.51
CA ASP A 61 -2.47 -15.48 14.70
C ASP A 61 -3.36 -14.25 14.41
N GLY A 62 -4.64 -14.46 14.10
CA GLY A 62 -5.52 -13.40 13.59
C GLY A 62 -5.27 -13.06 12.11
N PRO A 63 -6.07 -12.15 11.52
CA PRO A 63 -5.96 -11.84 10.10
C PRO A 63 -4.88 -10.78 9.81
N GLY A 64 -4.45 -10.71 8.56
CA GLY A 64 -3.65 -9.61 8.05
C GLY A 64 -4.49 -8.33 7.97
N HIS A 65 -3.84 -7.18 8.01
CA HIS A 65 -4.50 -5.88 7.89
C HIS A 65 -3.94 -5.13 6.69
N GLY A 66 -4.82 -4.56 5.89
CA GLY A 66 -4.49 -3.78 4.72
C GLY A 66 -5.32 -2.51 4.64
N SER A 67 -4.96 -1.67 3.68
CA SER A 67 -5.67 -0.48 3.27
C SER A 67 -5.91 -0.52 1.76
N THR A 68 -7.01 0.07 1.33
CA THR A 68 -7.17 0.48 -0.06
C THR A 68 -6.09 1.51 -0.43
N GLY A 69 -5.85 1.76 -1.72
CA GLY A 69 -4.80 2.68 -2.18
C GLY A 69 -3.60 2.01 -2.85
N GLY A 70 -3.73 0.74 -3.25
CA GLY A 70 -2.78 0.09 -4.16
C GLY A 70 -1.56 -0.54 -3.51
N ASN A 71 -1.47 -0.55 -2.18
CA ASN A 71 -0.47 -1.31 -1.43
C ASN A 71 -0.51 -2.80 -1.82
N CYS A 72 0.67 -3.41 -1.96
CA CYS A 72 0.79 -4.81 -2.31
C CYS A 72 0.97 -5.68 -1.06
N TYR A 73 0.21 -6.78 -1.00
CA TYR A 73 0.28 -7.76 0.09
C TYR A 73 0.64 -9.11 -0.51
N SER A 74 1.79 -9.66 -0.08
CA SER A 74 2.34 -10.91 -0.60
C SER A 74 2.09 -12.08 0.34
N ALA A 75 1.81 -13.25 -0.24
CA ALA A 75 1.82 -14.50 0.49
C ALA A 75 3.26 -15.07 0.59
N PRO A 76 3.56 -15.92 1.58
CA PRO A 76 4.82 -16.64 1.65
C PRO A 76 5.01 -17.56 0.45
N THR A 77 6.26 -17.77 0.05
CA THR A 77 6.61 -18.70 -1.02
C THR A 77 6.57 -20.16 -0.54
N GLY A 78 6.54 -21.11 -1.47
CA GLY A 78 6.56 -22.55 -1.18
C GLY A 78 5.19 -23.19 -0.91
N VAL A 79 4.11 -22.39 -0.94
CA VAL A 79 2.73 -22.87 -0.81
C VAL A 79 1.90 -22.42 -2.02
N ASN A 80 1.09 -23.32 -2.55
CA ASN A 80 0.14 -23.00 -3.61
C ASN A 80 -1.12 -22.36 -3.03
N TRP A 81 -1.07 -21.06 -2.76
CA TRP A 81 -2.22 -20.29 -2.29
C TRP A 81 -3.31 -20.22 -3.36
N GLN A 82 -4.50 -20.71 -3.04
CA GLN A 82 -5.59 -20.84 -4.01
C GLN A 82 -6.65 -19.75 -3.84
N ARG A 83 -6.69 -19.10 -2.68
CA ARG A 83 -7.62 -18.01 -2.38
C ARG A 83 -6.95 -16.93 -1.56
N VAL A 84 -7.49 -15.72 -1.68
CA VAL A 84 -7.33 -14.67 -0.68
C VAL A 84 -8.71 -14.20 -0.27
N GLU A 85 -8.99 -14.20 1.01
CA GLU A 85 -10.16 -13.56 1.59
C GLU A 85 -9.81 -12.14 1.97
N ILE A 86 -10.74 -11.22 1.72
CA ILE A 86 -10.74 -9.87 2.28
C ILE A 86 -12.10 -9.69 2.96
N ASP A 87 -12.13 -9.20 4.20
CA ASP A 87 -13.36 -9.07 5.01
C ASP A 87 -14.40 -8.06 4.47
N GLN A 88 -14.11 -7.46 3.32
CA GLN A 88 -14.96 -6.51 2.63
C GLN A 88 -15.26 -6.94 1.20
N THR A 89 -16.49 -6.65 0.80
CA THR A 89 -16.94 -6.73 -0.58
C THR A 89 -16.88 -5.34 -1.21
N PHE A 90 -16.10 -5.18 -2.28
CA PHE A 90 -15.97 -3.88 -2.98
C PHE A 90 -17.03 -3.67 -4.08
N SER A 91 -18.23 -4.26 -3.95
CA SER A 91 -19.34 -4.04 -4.89
C SER A 91 -19.92 -2.63 -4.75
N GLY A 92 -20.19 -1.95 -5.87
CA GLY A 92 -20.75 -0.58 -5.85
C GLY A 92 -19.77 0.50 -5.38
N THR A 93 -18.50 0.15 -5.15
CA THR A 93 -17.42 1.11 -4.86
C THR A 93 -16.47 1.24 -6.05
N ASN A 94 -15.65 2.29 -6.02
CA ASN A 94 -14.53 2.47 -6.96
C ASN A 94 -13.38 1.50 -6.71
N HIS A 95 -13.45 0.69 -5.64
CA HIS A 95 -12.39 -0.25 -5.30
C HIS A 95 -12.57 -1.61 -5.98
N LYS A 96 -11.44 -2.25 -6.31
CA LYS A 96 -11.36 -3.58 -6.93
C LYS A 96 -10.13 -4.32 -6.40
N VAL A 97 -10.24 -5.64 -6.31
CA VAL A 97 -9.12 -6.50 -5.94
C VAL A 97 -8.42 -6.99 -7.21
N ILE A 98 -7.11 -6.87 -7.25
CA ILE A 98 -6.27 -7.46 -8.27
C ILE A 98 -5.38 -8.49 -7.59
N THR A 99 -5.53 -9.76 -7.96
CA THR A 99 -4.61 -10.82 -7.56
C THR A 99 -3.44 -10.88 -8.54
N PHE A 100 -2.31 -11.47 -8.13
CA PHE A 100 -1.13 -11.71 -8.96
C PHE A 100 -0.62 -13.11 -8.70
N CYS A 101 -0.17 -13.79 -9.74
CA CYS A 101 0.47 -15.10 -9.60
C CYS A 101 1.84 -15.00 -8.90
N ASN A 102 2.51 -13.86 -9.06
CA ASN A 102 3.81 -13.57 -8.46
C ASN A 102 3.64 -12.85 -7.12
N ILE A 103 4.69 -12.92 -6.30
CA ILE A 103 4.83 -12.06 -5.11
C ILE A 103 5.08 -10.60 -5.52
N ASN A 104 4.92 -9.69 -4.58
CA ASN A 104 5.23 -8.26 -4.70
C ASN A 104 4.47 -7.54 -5.84
N CYS A 105 3.30 -8.07 -6.22
CA CYS A 105 2.45 -7.57 -7.28
C CYS A 105 3.21 -7.38 -8.59
N ALA A 106 4.22 -8.24 -8.82
CA ALA A 106 5.01 -8.26 -10.02
C ALA A 106 4.23 -8.89 -11.19
N GLY A 107 4.63 -8.53 -12.41
CA GLY A 107 4.01 -9.04 -13.63
C GLY A 107 2.59 -8.51 -13.85
N SER A 108 1.84 -9.22 -14.70
CA SER A 108 0.45 -8.91 -15.00
C SER A 108 -0.46 -9.41 -13.89
N GLY A 109 -1.40 -8.58 -13.44
CA GLY A 109 -2.44 -9.01 -12.52
C GLY A 109 -3.34 -10.09 -13.15
N SER A 110 -3.82 -11.03 -12.35
CA SER A 110 -4.75 -12.09 -12.77
C SER A 110 -6.16 -11.61 -13.08
N GLY A 111 -6.44 -10.31 -12.90
CA GLY A 111 -7.70 -9.66 -13.25
C GLY A 111 -8.28 -8.83 -12.10
N LEU A 112 -9.13 -7.88 -12.46
CA LEU A 112 -9.93 -7.08 -11.51
C LEU A 112 -11.16 -7.87 -11.08
N GLN A 113 -11.33 -8.05 -9.77
CA GLN A 113 -12.43 -8.81 -9.17
C GLN A 113 -13.20 -7.96 -8.16
N SER A 114 -14.51 -8.17 -8.07
CA SER A 114 -15.40 -7.53 -7.09
C SER A 114 -16.68 -8.33 -6.87
N GLY A 115 -17.44 -8.00 -5.82
CA GLY A 115 -18.71 -8.67 -5.52
C GLY A 115 -18.58 -10.01 -4.79
N THR A 116 -17.37 -10.38 -4.39
CA THR A 116 -17.06 -11.50 -3.50
C THR A 116 -16.13 -11.02 -2.40
N ASN A 117 -15.98 -11.78 -1.32
CA ASN A 117 -14.96 -11.58 -0.31
C ASN A 117 -13.84 -12.64 -0.41
N CYS A 118 -14.04 -13.71 -1.21
CA CYS A 118 -13.11 -14.80 -1.43
C CYS A 118 -12.66 -14.83 -2.89
N TYR A 119 -11.44 -14.36 -3.15
CA TYR A 119 -10.90 -14.09 -4.47
C TYR A 119 -10.00 -15.23 -4.96
N THR A 120 -9.95 -15.43 -6.28
CA THR A 120 -9.21 -16.54 -6.90
C THR A 120 -8.07 -16.02 -7.79
N PRO A 121 -7.03 -16.83 -8.05
CA PRO A 121 -6.06 -16.53 -9.10
C PRO A 121 -6.66 -16.77 -10.49
N PHE A 122 -5.92 -16.38 -11.53
CA PHE A 122 -6.18 -16.85 -12.88
C PHE A 122 -5.96 -18.38 -12.98
N PRO A 123 -6.68 -19.10 -13.85
CA PRO A 123 -6.46 -20.53 -14.03
C PRO A 123 -4.99 -20.88 -14.30
N GLY A 124 -4.48 -21.90 -13.61
CA GLY A 124 -3.11 -22.38 -13.79
C GLY A 124 -2.05 -21.68 -12.93
N CYS A 125 -2.41 -20.78 -12.01
CA CYS A 125 -1.47 -20.21 -11.06
C CYS A 125 -1.98 -20.19 -9.61
N ALA A 126 -1.04 -20.09 -8.66
CA ALA A 126 -1.32 -19.79 -7.26
C ALA A 126 -1.23 -18.27 -7.03
N ILE A 127 -1.94 -17.73 -6.04
CA ILE A 127 -1.85 -16.32 -5.66
C ILE A 127 -0.52 -16.07 -4.94
N GLY A 128 0.37 -15.32 -5.55
CA GLY A 128 1.59 -14.84 -4.89
C GLY A 128 1.35 -13.54 -4.13
N SER A 129 0.45 -12.68 -4.61
CA SER A 129 0.12 -11.41 -3.96
C SER A 129 -1.21 -10.82 -4.43
N PHE A 130 -1.67 -9.75 -3.78
CA PHE A 130 -2.81 -8.95 -4.22
C PHE A 130 -2.63 -7.47 -3.86
N LYS A 131 -3.43 -6.62 -4.49
CA LYS A 131 -3.66 -5.23 -4.06
C LYS A 131 -5.13 -4.85 -4.23
N VAL A 132 -5.54 -3.81 -3.50
CA VAL A 132 -6.86 -3.18 -3.66
C VAL A 132 -6.67 -1.78 -4.22
N THR A 133 -7.19 -1.55 -5.43
CA THR A 133 -7.18 -0.26 -6.13
C THR A 133 -8.53 0.40 -5.98
#